data_AF-A0A444K902-F1
#
_entry.id   AF-A0A444K902-F1
#
_cell.length_a   1.000
_cell.length_b   1.000
_cell.length_c   1.000
_cell.angle_alpha   90.00
_cell.angle_beta   90.00
_cell.angle_gamma   90.00
#
_symmetry.space_group_name_H-M   'P 1'
#
loop_
_entity.id
_entity.type
_entity.pdbx_description
1 polymer ?
#
loop_
_entity_poly.entity_id
_entity_poly.type
_entity_poly.pdbx_seq_one_letter_code
_entity_poly.pdbx_strand_id
1 'polypeptide(L)' 'MTTNGKAEENKKINVALQGGGSHGAFSWGVLDRLLEDGRLEISAVSGTSAGAMNAVALADGFVRG' A
#
# COMPACT_ATOMS: atom_id res chain seq x y z
N MET A 1 16.34 -33.39 -11.99
CA MET A 1 16.36 -31.91 -12.05
C MET A 1 15.03 -31.42 -11.49
N THR A 2 14.98 -31.09 -10.20
CA THR A 2 13.77 -30.56 -9.55
C THR A 2 13.89 -29.05 -9.54
N THR A 3 13.13 -28.37 -10.39
CA THR A 3 12.93 -26.92 -10.31
C THR A 3 12.13 -26.61 -9.06
N ASN A 4 12.82 -26.29 -7.96
CA ASN A 4 12.19 -25.75 -6.76
C ASN A 4 11.86 -24.26 -7.00
N GLY A 5 10.92 -24.00 -7.90
CA GLY A 5 10.38 -22.68 -8.14
C GLY A 5 9.28 -22.41 -7.13
N LYS A 6 9.63 -21.85 -5.96
CA LYS A 6 8.62 -21.04 -5.26
C LYS A 6 8.32 -19.90 -6.23
N ALA A 7 7.08 -19.82 -6.72
CA ALA A 7 6.61 -18.58 -7.30
C ALA A 7 6.95 -17.48 -6.28
N GLU A 8 7.68 -16.45 -6.69
CA GLU A 8 8.00 -15.33 -5.81
C GLU A 8 6.67 -14.68 -5.40
N GLU A 9 6.14 -15.10 -4.26
CA GLU A 9 4.91 -14.58 -3.69
C GLU A 9 5.16 -13.12 -3.31
N ASN A 10 4.24 -12.22 -3.66
CA ASN A 10 4.39 -10.80 -3.37
C ASN A 10 4.71 -10.58 -1.89
N LYS A 11 5.73 -9.76 -1.62
CA LYS A 11 6.15 -9.50 -0.25
C LYS A 11 5.07 -8.71 0.46
N LYS A 12 4.47 -9.33 1.48
CA LYS A 12 3.48 -8.71 2.35
C LYS A 12 4.09 -7.62 3.20
N ILE A 13 3.48 -6.44 3.18
CA ILE A 13 3.88 -5.27 3.96
C ILE A 13 2.68 -4.63 4.64
N ASN A 14 2.94 -3.97 5.78
CA ASN A 14 1.99 -3.08 6.43
C ASN A 14 2.47 -1.64 6.23
N VAL A 15 1.55 -0.74 5.92
CA VAL A 15 1.86 0.67 5.61
C VAL A 15 1.28 1.58 6.69
N ALA A 16 2.12 2.43 7.28
CA ALA A 16 1.69 3.46 8.22
C ALA A 16 1.85 4.85 7.58
N LEU A 17 0.74 5.58 7.46
CA LEU A 17 0.69 6.87 6.78
C LEU A 17 0.71 8.02 7.79
N GLN A 18 1.78 8.79 7.76
CA GLN A 18 1.92 9.98 8.60
C GLN A 18 0.89 11.06 8.21
N GLY A 19 0.44 11.84 9.18
CA GLY A 19 -0.33 13.06 8.91
C GLY A 19 0.54 14.17 8.31
N GLY A 20 -0.09 15.11 7.59
CA GLY A 20 0.65 16.23 6.97
C GLY A 20 -0.18 17.27 6.24
N GLY A 21 -1.50 17.31 6.42
CA GLY A 21 -2.39 18.21 5.68
C GLY A 21 -2.24 18.01 4.16
N SER A 22 -1.99 19.10 3.43
CA SER A 22 -1.76 19.07 1.97
C SER A 22 -0.57 18.21 1.54
N HIS A 23 0.42 17.99 2.41
CA HIS A 23 1.54 17.09 2.11
C HIS A 23 1.10 15.62 1.94
N GLY A 24 -0.14 15.27 2.31
CA GLY A 24 -0.72 13.96 2.01
C GLY A 24 -0.75 13.62 0.51
N ALA A 25 -0.70 14.62 -0.38
CA ALA A 25 -0.57 14.41 -1.82
C ALA A 25 0.73 13.68 -2.21
N PHE A 26 1.82 13.91 -1.47
CA PHE A 26 3.06 13.15 -1.68
C PHE A 26 2.86 11.67 -1.28
N SER A 27 2.24 11.42 -0.13
CA SER A 27 1.92 10.05 0.31
C SER A 27 0.99 9.33 -0.67
N TRP A 28 0.09 10.04 -1.35
CA TRP A 28 -0.74 9.48 -2.41
C TRP A 28 0.11 8.95 -3.57
N GLY A 29 1.02 9.76 -4.12
CA GLY A 29 1.91 9.31 -5.20
C GLY A 29 2.83 8.15 -4.79
N VAL A 30 3.24 8.09 -3.51
CA VAL A 30 3.98 6.94 -2.98
C VAL A 30 3.11 5.68 -2.95
N LEU A 31 1.84 5.79 -2.51
CA LEU A 31 0.90 4.67 -2.53
C LEU A 31 0.66 4.16 -3.95
N ASP A 32 0.42 5.05 -4.92
CA ASP A 32 0.27 4.68 -6.33
C ASP A 32 1.50 3.88 -6.80
N ARG A 33 2.72 4.37 -6.51
CA ARG A 33 3.94 3.65 -6.91
C ARG A 33 4.09 2.29 -6.21
N LEU A 34 3.71 2.17 -4.94
CA LEU A 34 3.75 0.90 -4.20
C LEU A 34 2.76 -0.12 -4.78
N LEU A 35 1.57 0.32 -5.20
CA LEU A 35 0.57 -0.53 -5.83
C LEU A 35 1.03 -1.02 -7.21
N GLU A 36 1.66 -0.14 -8.01
CA GLU A 36 2.20 -0.48 -9.32
C GLU A 36 3.44 -1.38 -9.28
N ASP A 37 4.15 -1.45 -8.15
CA ASP A 37 5.43 -2.13 -8.05
C ASP A 37 5.35 -3.63 -8.32
N GLY A 38 4.20 -4.26 -8.07
CA GLY A 38 3.93 -5.67 -8.38
C GLY A 38 4.71 -6.68 -7.54
N ARG A 39 5.75 -6.27 -6.80
CA ARG A 39 6.52 -7.13 -5.88
C ARG A 39 5.98 -7.11 -4.46
N LEU A 40 5.09 -6.16 -4.13
CA LEU A 40 4.58 -5.90 -2.80
C LEU A 40 3.07 -6.19 -2.73
N GLU A 41 2.62 -6.64 -1.57
CA GLU A 41 1.20 -6.78 -1.23
C GLU A 41 0.94 -6.00 0.06
N ILE A 42 0.04 -5.02 0.03
CA ILE A 42 -0.33 -4.25 1.22
C ILE A 42 -1.37 -5.06 2.00
N SER A 43 -0.97 -5.65 3.12
CA SER A 43 -1.85 -6.48 3.96
C SER A 43 -2.59 -5.69 5.04
N ALA A 44 -2.04 -4.55 5.45
CA ALA A 44 -2.70 -3.63 6.38
C ALA A 44 -2.25 -2.20 6.15
N VAL A 45 -3.14 -1.24 6.45
CA VAL A 45 -2.85 0.18 6.41
C VAL A 45 -3.35 0.87 7.68
N SER A 46 -2.57 1.82 8.18
CA SER A 46 -2.97 2.75 9.22
C SER A 46 -2.60 4.17 8.83
N GLY A 47 -3.23 5.17 9.45
CA GLY A 47 -2.84 6.55 9.21
C GLY A 47 -3.46 7.53 10.20
N THR A 48 -2.87 8.71 10.29
CA THR A 48 -3.32 9.81 11.18
C THR A 48 -3.56 11.08 10.38
N SER A 49 -4.63 11.84 10.70
CA SER A 49 -4.97 13.11 10.02
C SER A 49 -5.06 12.92 8.49
N ALA A 50 -4.34 13.69 7.67
CA ALA A 50 -4.33 13.51 6.22
C ALA A 50 -3.91 12.09 5.78
N GLY A 51 -3.01 11.44 6.52
CA GLY A 51 -2.65 10.04 6.28
C GLY A 51 -3.81 9.08 6.52
N ALA A 52 -4.74 9.40 7.44
CA ALA A 52 -5.94 8.60 7.65
C ALA A 52 -6.89 8.67 6.44
N MET A 53 -7.00 9.84 5.79
CA MET A 53 -7.80 9.98 4.57
C MET A 53 -7.25 9.09 3.44
N ASN A 54 -5.93 9.09 3.24
CA ASN A 54 -5.28 8.21 2.26
C ASN A 54 -5.47 6.73 2.62
N ALA A 55 -5.35 6.37 3.90
CA ALA A 55 -5.55 4.98 4.37
C ALA A 55 -6.98 4.49 4.09
N VAL A 56 -7.99 5.31 4.38
CA VAL A 56 -9.39 4.98 4.12
C VAL A 56 -9.68 4.88 2.63
N ALA A 57 -9.16 5.80 1.82
CA ALA A 57 -9.33 5.76 0.37
C ALA A 57 -8.70 4.49 -0.25
N LEU A 58 -7.49 4.13 0.18
CA LEU A 58 -6.83 2.88 -0.24
C LEU A 58 -7.66 1.65 0.15
N ALA A 59 -8.10 1.58 1.41
CA ALA A 59 -8.89 0.46 1.92
C ALA A 59 -10.25 0.34 1.20
N ASP A 60 -10.93 1.46 0.95
CA ASP A 60 -12.19 1.48 0.19
C ASP A 60 -11.98 1.00 -1.26
N GLY A 61 -10.90 1.43 -1.92
CA GLY A 61 -10.51 0.92 -3.23
C GLY A 61 -10.30 -0.59 -3.25
N PHE A 62 -9.59 -1.15 -2.26
CA PHE A 62 -9.41 -2.60 -2.13
C PHE A 62 -10.71 -3.36 -1.88
N VAL A 63 -11.67 -2.77 -1.16
CA VAL A 63 -12.97 -3.40 -0.91
C VAL A 63 -13.85 -3.43 -2.17
N ARG A 64 -13.75 -2.43 -3.04
CA ARG A 64 -14.59 -2.31 -4.24
C ARG A 64 -14.10 -3.13 -5.43
N GLY A 65 -12.80 -3.44 -5.49
CA GLY A 65 -12.16 -4.08 -6.66
C GLY A 65 -12.04 -3.15 -7.86
#